data_AF-A0A430KWG9-F1
#
_entry.id   AF-A0A430KWG9-F1
#
_cell.length_a   1.000
_cell.length_b   1.000
_cell.length_c   1.000
_cell.angle_alpha   90.00
_cell.angle_beta   90.00
_cell.angle_gamma   90.00
#
_symmetry.space_group_name_H-M   'P 1'
#
loop_
_entity.id
_entity.type
_entity.pdbx_description
1 polymer ?
#
loop_
_entity_poly.entity_id
_entity_poly.type
_entity_poly.pdbx_seq_one_letter_code
_entity_poly.pdbx_strand_id
1 'polypeptide(L)'
;VEKRIRSRVKRQMEKTQREYYLNEQMKAIQKELGDDEGRDELADLEEKISKTKLSKEAREKAQHELKKLRQMSPMSAEATVVRNYLDWLLSIPWGKKSKVKKDLEAAQAVLDSDHYGLEKVKDRIVEYLAVQSRANKLTGPILCLVGPPGVGKTSLGKSIAKATGREFVRVSLGGVRDEAEIRGHRRTYIGSMPGKIIQSMRKAKTSNPLFLLDEIDKMGADFRGDPSSALLEVLDPEQNSTFNDHYLEVDYDLSNVMFITTANTLNIPGPLMDRMEIIRIAGYTENEKVEIARKHLIPSALSKHGLDSKEWSIDDAALLLMIRRYTREAGVRNLE
;
A
#
# COMPACT_ATOMS: atom_id res chain seq x y z
N VAL A 1 -51.19 -42.23 -20.78
CA VAL A 1 -50.29 -41.05 -20.69
C VAL A 1 -50.57 -40.22 -19.43
N GLU A 2 -51.83 -39.94 -19.08
CA GLU A 2 -52.22 -39.23 -17.83
C GLU A 2 -51.66 -39.83 -16.53
N LYS A 3 -51.66 -41.16 -16.35
CA LYS A 3 -51.12 -41.81 -15.14
C LYS A 3 -49.62 -41.53 -14.91
N ARG A 4 -48.83 -41.39 -15.97
CA ARG A 4 -47.39 -41.06 -15.89
C ARG A 4 -47.15 -39.58 -15.56
N ILE A 5 -48.03 -38.69 -16.01
CA ILE A 5 -47.96 -37.26 -15.69
C ILE A 5 -48.35 -37.04 -14.23
N ARG A 6 -49.43 -37.67 -13.75
CA ARG A 6 -49.86 -37.60 -12.35
C ARG A 6 -48.80 -38.10 -11.37
N SER A 7 -48.11 -39.21 -11.68
CA SER A 7 -47.05 -39.74 -10.81
C SER A 7 -45.80 -38.86 -10.78
N ARG A 8 -45.47 -38.19 -11.90
CA ARG A 8 -44.34 -37.26 -11.99
C ARG A 8 -44.60 -35.98 -11.19
N VAL A 9 -45.79 -35.41 -11.31
CA VAL A 9 -46.20 -34.23 -10.51
C VAL A 9 -46.23 -34.56 -9.02
N LYS A 10 -46.76 -35.74 -8.63
CA LYS A 10 -46.78 -36.16 -7.22
C LYS A 10 -45.38 -36.32 -6.63
N ARG A 11 -44.44 -36.96 -7.37
CA ARG A 11 -43.03 -37.06 -6.95
C ARG A 11 -42.35 -35.70 -6.84
N GLN A 12 -42.67 -34.77 -7.74
CA GLN A 12 -42.09 -33.44 -7.72
C GLN A 12 -42.61 -32.64 -6.52
N MET A 13 -43.92 -32.71 -6.23
CA MET A 13 -44.51 -32.10 -5.02
C MET A 13 -43.96 -32.71 -3.73
N GLU A 14 -43.81 -34.03 -3.65
CA GLU A 14 -43.22 -34.70 -2.48
C GLU A 14 -41.77 -34.26 -2.28
N LYS A 15 -40.99 -34.09 -3.36
CA LYS A 15 -39.63 -33.56 -3.28
C LYS A 15 -39.60 -32.12 -2.78
N THR A 16 -40.47 -31.26 -3.30
CA THR A 16 -40.55 -29.85 -2.87
C THR A 16 -41.04 -29.71 -1.43
N GLN A 17 -42.01 -30.51 -0.99
CA GLN A 17 -42.44 -30.53 0.41
C GLN A 17 -41.34 -31.06 1.34
N ARG A 18 -40.59 -32.07 0.92
CA ARG A 18 -39.47 -32.61 1.69
C ARG A 18 -38.31 -31.62 1.79
N GLU A 19 -37.97 -30.93 0.69
CA GLU A 19 -37.00 -29.83 0.70
C GLU A 19 -37.46 -28.66 1.57
N TYR A 20 -38.75 -28.30 1.52
CA TYR A 20 -39.32 -27.25 2.38
C TYR A 20 -39.24 -27.63 3.87
N TYR A 21 -39.61 -28.86 4.21
CA TYR A 21 -39.56 -29.37 5.59
C TYR A 21 -38.13 -29.48 6.12
N LEU A 22 -37.18 -29.96 5.30
CA LEU A 22 -35.76 -30.02 5.65
C LEU A 22 -35.16 -28.62 5.84
N ASN A 23 -35.57 -27.64 5.03
CA ASN A 23 -35.13 -26.24 5.21
C ASN A 23 -35.72 -25.61 6.47
N GLU A 24 -36.98 -25.89 6.82
CA GLU A 24 -37.57 -25.45 8.10
C GLU A 24 -36.89 -26.12 9.30
N GLN A 25 -36.59 -27.42 9.22
CA GLN A 25 -35.82 -28.11 10.27
C GLN A 25 -34.41 -27.55 10.40
N MET A 26 -33.70 -27.30 9.29
CA MET A 26 -32.38 -26.66 9.32
C MET A 26 -32.43 -25.26 9.95
N LYS A 27 -33.45 -24.46 9.64
CA LYS A 27 -33.66 -23.15 10.28
C LYS A 27 -33.93 -23.26 11.77
N ALA A 28 -34.72 -24.25 12.20
CA ALA A 28 -34.99 -24.49 13.61
C ALA A 28 -33.72 -24.94 14.37
N ILE A 29 -32.94 -25.83 13.75
CA ILE A 29 -31.65 -26.32 14.27
C ILE A 29 -30.63 -25.17 14.37
N GLN A 30 -30.49 -24.33 13.34
CA GLN A 30 -29.63 -23.14 13.39
C GLN A 30 -30.04 -22.16 14.50
N LYS A 31 -31.35 -22.02 14.74
CA LYS A 31 -31.89 -21.16 15.81
C LYS A 31 -31.61 -21.72 17.21
N GLU A 32 -31.56 -23.04 17.38
CA GLU A 32 -31.17 -23.68 18.66
C GLU A 32 -29.64 -23.74 18.86
N LEU A 33 -28.85 -23.78 17.78
CA LEU A 33 -27.38 -23.77 17.82
C LEU A 33 -26.76 -22.41 18.16
N GLY A 34 -27.56 -21.34 18.28
CA GLY A 34 -27.07 -20.01 18.63
C GLY A 34 -26.44 -19.25 17.45
N ASP A 35 -26.89 -19.51 16.21
CA ASP A 35 -26.39 -18.89 14.96
C ASP A 35 -26.80 -17.40 14.77
N ASP A 36 -27.10 -16.68 15.86
CA ASP A 36 -27.41 -15.24 15.82
C ASP A 36 -26.17 -14.42 15.41
N GLU A 37 -24.95 -14.89 15.70
CA GLU A 37 -23.70 -14.24 15.31
C GLU A 37 -23.54 -14.13 13.78
N GLY A 38 -23.97 -15.14 13.01
CA GLY A 38 -23.86 -15.14 11.55
C GLY A 38 -24.88 -14.21 10.86
N ARG A 39 -26.03 -13.95 11.50
CA ARG A 39 -27.02 -12.99 11.00
C ARG A 39 -26.57 -11.55 11.22
N ASP A 40 -25.95 -11.28 12.36
CA ASP A 40 -25.41 -9.95 12.67
C ASP A 40 -24.25 -9.61 11.72
N GLU A 41 -23.35 -10.58 11.44
CA GLU A 41 -22.26 -10.39 10.47
C GLU A 41 -22.75 -9.97 9.07
N LEU A 42 -23.82 -10.61 8.58
CA LEU A 42 -24.37 -10.30 7.26
C LEU A 42 -25.02 -8.91 7.20
N ALA A 43 -25.66 -8.49 8.29
CA ALA A 43 -26.23 -7.15 8.41
C ALA A 43 -25.13 -6.08 8.48
N ASP A 44 -24.07 -6.33 9.24
CA ASP A 44 -22.89 -5.46 9.33
C ASP A 44 -22.19 -5.28 7.98
N LEU A 45 -22.03 -6.36 7.21
CA LEU A 45 -21.45 -6.30 5.87
C LEU A 45 -22.32 -5.48 4.91
N GLU A 46 -23.65 -5.66 4.96
CA GLU A 46 -24.59 -4.88 4.16
C GLU A 46 -24.53 -3.39 4.51
N GLU A 47 -24.47 -3.07 5.81
CA GLU A 47 -24.32 -1.69 6.28
C GLU A 47 -23.00 -1.07 5.80
N LYS A 48 -21.87 -1.80 5.92
CA LYS A 48 -20.56 -1.34 5.43
C LYS A 48 -20.55 -1.12 3.92
N ILE A 49 -21.17 -1.99 3.12
CA ILE A 49 -21.29 -1.82 1.66
C ILE A 49 -22.10 -0.56 1.30
N SER A 50 -23.13 -0.25 2.10
CA SER A 50 -23.95 0.95 1.89
C SER A 50 -23.20 2.24 2.24
N LYS A 51 -22.46 2.25 3.36
CA LYS A 51 -21.71 3.41 3.87
C LYS A 51 -20.44 3.70 3.07
N THR A 52 -19.79 2.66 2.54
CA THR A 52 -18.54 2.80 1.79
C THR A 52 -18.82 3.38 0.40
N LYS A 53 -18.01 4.36 -0.01
CA LYS A 53 -18.12 5.03 -1.32
C LYS A 53 -17.49 4.20 -2.45
N LEU A 54 -17.94 2.95 -2.59
CA LEU A 54 -17.50 2.03 -3.64
C LEU A 54 -17.77 2.60 -5.04
N SER A 55 -16.93 2.23 -6.02
CA SER A 55 -17.26 2.41 -7.43
C SER A 55 -18.52 1.61 -7.80
N LYS A 56 -19.15 1.94 -8.94
CA LYS A 56 -20.34 1.21 -9.40
C LYS A 56 -20.04 -0.30 -9.56
N GLU A 57 -18.93 -0.60 -10.21
CA GLU A 57 -18.45 -1.98 -10.41
C GLU A 57 -18.15 -2.68 -9.08
N ALA A 58 -17.40 -2.05 -8.17
CA ALA A 58 -17.08 -2.63 -6.88
C ALA A 58 -18.33 -2.86 -6.01
N ARG A 59 -19.33 -1.97 -6.09
CA ARG A 59 -20.61 -2.14 -5.38
C ARG A 59 -21.43 -3.30 -5.93
N GLU A 60 -21.54 -3.41 -7.26
CA GLU A 60 -22.25 -4.54 -7.90
C GLU A 60 -21.58 -5.87 -7.53
N LYS A 61 -20.25 -5.93 -7.54
CA LYS A 61 -19.50 -7.13 -7.16
C LYS A 61 -19.63 -7.46 -5.68
N ALA A 62 -19.53 -6.47 -4.79
CA ALA A 62 -19.74 -6.65 -3.35
C ALA A 62 -21.14 -7.22 -3.05
N GLN A 63 -22.18 -6.69 -3.69
CA GLN A 63 -23.55 -7.17 -3.52
C GLN A 63 -23.74 -8.60 -4.04
N HIS A 64 -23.13 -8.92 -5.18
CA HIS A 64 -23.18 -10.26 -5.74
C HIS A 64 -22.50 -11.29 -4.82
N GLU A 65 -21.32 -10.95 -4.29
CA GLU A 65 -20.58 -11.80 -3.35
C GLU A 65 -21.30 -11.92 -1.99
N LEU A 66 -21.93 -10.86 -1.48
CA LEU A 66 -22.79 -10.94 -0.29
C LEU A 66 -23.99 -11.86 -0.50
N LYS A 67 -24.62 -11.82 -1.68
CA LYS A 67 -25.74 -12.71 -2.01
C LYS A 67 -25.31 -14.18 -2.05
N LYS A 68 -24.11 -14.46 -2.58
CA LYS A 68 -23.52 -15.81 -2.52
C LYS A 68 -23.28 -16.24 -1.08
N LEU A 69 -22.69 -15.37 -0.25
CA LEU A 69 -22.39 -15.66 1.14
C LEU A 69 -23.66 -16.03 1.93
N ARG A 70 -24.79 -15.34 1.68
CA ARG A 70 -26.11 -15.67 2.30
C ARG A 70 -26.63 -17.06 1.97
N GLN A 71 -26.24 -17.63 0.84
CA GLN A 71 -26.69 -18.96 0.39
C GLN A 71 -25.74 -20.08 0.84
N MET A 72 -24.54 -19.73 1.31
CA MET A 72 -23.53 -20.69 1.74
C MET A 72 -23.69 -21.05 3.21
N SER A 73 -23.24 -22.26 3.57
CA SER A 73 -23.10 -22.63 4.98
C SER A 73 -21.99 -21.80 5.65
N PRO A 74 -22.19 -21.23 6.85
CA PRO A 74 -21.20 -20.42 7.54
C PRO A 74 -19.85 -21.11 7.75
N MET A 75 -19.85 -22.44 7.86
CA MET A 75 -18.65 -23.28 8.09
C MET A 75 -17.96 -23.73 6.79
N SER A 76 -18.44 -23.32 5.61
CA SER A 76 -17.82 -23.67 4.33
C SER A 76 -16.48 -22.97 4.12
N ALA A 77 -15.49 -23.68 3.57
CA ALA A 77 -14.24 -23.09 3.11
C ALA A 77 -14.46 -21.96 2.07
N GLU A 78 -15.47 -22.10 1.21
CA GLU A 78 -15.84 -21.08 0.23
C GLU A 78 -16.41 -19.83 0.90
N ALA A 79 -17.20 -19.99 1.98
CA ALA A 79 -17.73 -18.87 2.74
C ALA A 79 -16.58 -18.04 3.37
N THR A 80 -15.53 -18.69 3.88
CA THR A 80 -14.34 -18.00 4.38
C THR A 80 -13.61 -17.20 3.30
N VAL A 81 -13.50 -17.73 2.07
CA VAL A 81 -12.89 -17.00 0.94
C VAL A 81 -13.70 -15.76 0.60
N VAL A 82 -15.03 -15.87 0.55
CA VAL A 82 -15.92 -14.74 0.26
C VAL A 82 -15.92 -13.71 1.38
N ARG A 83 -15.90 -14.12 2.66
CA ARG A 83 -15.75 -13.20 3.80
C ARG A 83 -14.45 -12.42 3.73
N ASN A 84 -13.32 -13.12 3.53
CA ASN A 84 -12.02 -12.48 3.40
C ASN A 84 -11.99 -11.49 2.24
N TYR A 85 -12.61 -11.84 1.10
CA TYR A 85 -12.75 -10.94 -0.03
C TYR A 85 -13.54 -9.67 0.32
N LEU A 86 -14.70 -9.82 0.97
CA LEU A 86 -15.52 -8.68 1.39
C LEU A 86 -14.79 -7.82 2.43
N ASP A 87 -14.05 -8.41 3.37
CA ASP A 87 -13.20 -7.68 4.32
C ASP A 87 -12.13 -6.86 3.60
N TRP A 88 -11.41 -7.44 2.64
CA TRP A 88 -10.44 -6.72 1.82
C TRP A 88 -11.07 -5.58 1.03
N LEU A 89 -12.16 -5.86 0.32
CA LEU A 89 -12.85 -4.88 -0.51
C LEU A 89 -13.40 -3.70 0.32
N LEU A 90 -13.88 -3.94 1.55
CA LEU A 90 -14.45 -2.91 2.42
C LEU A 90 -13.41 -2.18 3.28
N SER A 91 -12.25 -2.80 3.54
CA SER A 91 -11.20 -2.21 4.38
C SER A 91 -10.25 -1.28 3.61
N ILE A 92 -10.20 -1.37 2.29
CA ILE A 92 -9.43 -0.44 1.46
C ILE A 92 -10.13 0.93 1.34
N PRO A 93 -9.38 2.04 1.26
CA PRO A 93 -9.97 3.37 1.24
C PRO A 93 -10.59 3.68 -0.13
N TRP A 94 -11.89 3.91 -0.16
CA TRP A 94 -12.62 4.37 -1.35
C TRP A 94 -12.96 5.85 -1.25
N GLY A 95 -12.35 6.68 -2.10
CA GLY A 95 -12.63 8.12 -2.18
C GLY A 95 -12.35 8.94 -0.90
N LYS A 96 -11.73 8.33 0.12
CA LYS A 96 -11.38 8.98 1.40
C LYS A 96 -10.00 9.61 1.30
N LYS A 97 -9.95 10.91 0.96
CA LYS A 97 -8.69 11.66 0.82
C LYS A 97 -8.27 12.35 2.13
N SER A 98 -6.98 12.36 2.44
CA SER A 98 -6.39 13.27 3.43
C SER A 98 -6.34 14.71 2.91
N LYS A 99 -6.30 15.68 3.82
CA LYS A 99 -6.17 17.09 3.46
C LYS A 99 -4.73 17.38 3.02
N VAL A 100 -4.55 17.65 1.74
CA VAL A 100 -3.24 17.99 1.16
C VAL A 100 -2.87 19.43 1.50
N LYS A 101 -1.64 19.65 1.96
CA LYS A 101 -1.04 20.98 2.16
C LYS A 101 -0.37 21.42 0.85
N LYS A 102 -0.59 22.67 0.46
CA LYS A 102 -0.02 23.28 -0.77
C LYS A 102 0.99 24.39 -0.50
N ASP A 103 1.36 24.57 0.77
CA ASP A 103 2.29 25.60 1.19
C ASP A 103 3.72 25.13 0.93
N LEU A 104 4.39 25.80 -0.01
CA LEU A 104 5.76 25.48 -0.44
C LEU A 104 6.80 25.95 0.57
N GLU A 105 6.57 27.08 1.26
CA GLU A 105 7.47 27.58 2.29
C GLU A 105 7.45 26.64 3.50
N ALA A 106 6.26 26.19 3.89
CA ALA A 106 6.13 25.17 4.92
C ALA A 106 6.77 23.84 4.51
N ALA A 107 6.68 23.45 3.23
CA ALA A 107 7.33 22.25 2.73
C ALA A 107 8.86 22.35 2.78
N GLN A 108 9.44 23.47 2.34
CA GLN A 108 10.86 23.75 2.44
C GLN A 108 11.34 23.72 3.90
N ALA A 109 10.64 24.40 4.80
CA ALA A 109 10.98 24.41 6.22
C ALA A 109 10.99 23.00 6.86
N VAL A 110 10.06 22.12 6.46
CA VAL A 110 10.04 20.72 6.92
C VAL A 110 11.22 19.92 6.35
N LEU A 111 11.58 20.14 5.08
CA LEU A 111 12.74 19.49 4.48
C LEU A 111 14.05 19.95 5.14
N ASP A 112 14.15 21.23 5.45
CA ASP A 112 15.30 21.83 6.14
C ASP A 112 15.42 21.40 7.59
N SER A 113 14.30 21.22 8.29
CA SER A 113 14.32 20.75 9.67
C SER A 113 14.71 19.28 9.77
N ASP A 114 14.29 18.46 8.80
CA ASP A 114 14.45 17.00 8.87
C ASP A 114 15.76 16.52 8.23
N HIS A 115 16.39 17.33 7.37
CA HIS A 115 17.61 16.96 6.64
C HIS A 115 18.62 18.10 6.63
N TYR A 116 19.85 17.81 7.04
CA TYR A 116 20.96 18.76 6.94
C TYR A 116 21.60 18.74 5.53
N GLY A 117 21.89 19.92 4.98
CA GLY A 117 22.47 20.08 3.65
C GLY A 117 21.50 19.70 2.54
N LEU A 118 22.00 19.05 1.48
CA LEU A 118 21.19 18.60 0.34
C LEU A 118 20.40 19.73 -0.37
N GLU A 119 20.88 20.97 -0.33
CA GLU A 119 20.18 22.16 -0.86
C GLU A 119 19.60 21.92 -2.26
N LYS A 120 20.44 21.50 -3.22
CA LYS A 120 20.00 21.23 -4.60
C LYS A 120 18.92 20.15 -4.71
N VAL A 121 18.93 19.15 -3.82
CA VAL A 121 17.94 18.07 -3.81
C VAL A 121 16.63 18.58 -3.23
N LYS A 122 16.68 19.38 -2.15
CA LYS A 122 15.50 20.00 -1.54
C LYS A 122 14.84 20.99 -2.50
N ASP A 123 15.62 21.83 -3.17
CA ASP A 123 15.14 22.77 -4.17
C ASP A 123 14.36 22.04 -5.28
N ARG A 124 14.93 20.95 -5.83
CA ARG A 124 14.23 20.14 -6.85
C ARG A 124 12.96 19.47 -6.33
N ILE A 125 12.96 19.01 -5.08
CA ILE A 125 11.74 18.47 -4.45
C ILE A 125 10.67 19.57 -4.34
N VAL A 126 11.04 20.78 -3.92
CA VAL A 126 10.08 21.89 -3.80
C VAL A 126 9.56 22.34 -5.15
N GLU A 127 10.41 22.40 -6.18
CA GLU A 127 9.97 22.68 -7.55
C GLU A 127 8.99 21.62 -8.07
N TYR A 128 9.27 20.34 -7.80
CA TYR A 128 8.35 19.25 -8.12
C TYR A 128 6.99 19.45 -7.42
N LEU A 129 7.00 19.77 -6.12
CA LEU A 129 5.78 20.06 -5.36
C LEU A 129 5.07 21.32 -5.87
N ALA A 130 5.79 22.32 -6.37
CA ALA A 130 5.21 23.52 -6.95
C ALA A 130 4.42 23.21 -8.21
N VAL A 131 4.94 22.36 -9.11
CA VAL A 131 4.22 21.88 -10.29
C VAL A 131 2.96 21.11 -9.88
N GLN A 132 3.08 20.21 -8.90
CA GLN A 132 1.95 19.43 -8.38
C GLN A 132 0.90 20.28 -7.67
N SER A 133 1.27 21.40 -7.06
CA SER A 133 0.32 22.29 -6.38
C SER A 133 -0.67 22.95 -7.36
N ARG A 134 -0.22 23.18 -8.60
CA ARG A 134 -0.97 23.80 -9.70
C ARG A 134 -1.76 22.78 -10.52
N ALA A 135 -1.22 21.58 -10.72
CA ALA A 135 -1.90 20.53 -11.47
C ALA A 135 -3.03 19.90 -10.64
N ASN A 136 -4.20 19.69 -11.25
CA ASN A 136 -5.32 18.99 -10.60
C ASN A 136 -5.16 17.44 -10.63
N LYS A 137 -4.22 16.94 -11.44
CA LYS A 137 -3.87 15.52 -11.56
C LYS A 137 -2.36 15.35 -11.48
N LEU A 138 -1.91 14.24 -10.89
CA LEU A 138 -0.50 13.85 -10.82
C LEU A 138 -0.07 13.28 -12.18
N THR A 139 0.12 14.13 -13.18
CA THR A 139 0.52 13.72 -14.55
C THR A 139 2.00 13.98 -14.85
N GLY A 140 2.77 14.43 -13.86
CA GLY A 140 4.21 14.67 -13.99
C GLY A 140 5.04 13.39 -13.87
N PRO A 141 6.35 13.46 -14.19
CA PRO A 141 7.25 12.34 -13.99
C PRO A 141 7.29 11.91 -12.52
N ILE A 142 7.70 10.66 -12.28
CA ILE A 142 7.82 10.13 -10.93
C ILE A 142 9.21 10.46 -10.39
N LEU A 143 9.28 11.06 -9.20
CA LEU A 143 10.57 11.33 -8.56
C LEU A 143 11.29 10.02 -8.22
N CYS A 144 12.52 9.87 -8.71
CA CYS A 144 13.42 8.76 -8.39
C CYS A 144 14.66 9.28 -7.66
N LEU A 145 14.77 8.95 -6.37
CA LEU A 145 15.92 9.32 -5.54
C LEU A 145 17.02 8.24 -5.67
N VAL A 146 18.14 8.59 -6.30
CA VAL A 146 19.24 7.66 -6.58
C VAL A 146 20.48 8.10 -5.81
N GLY A 147 21.12 7.17 -5.09
CA GLY A 147 22.35 7.48 -4.37
C GLY A 147 22.87 6.29 -3.57
N PRO A 148 24.05 6.38 -2.94
CA PRO A 148 24.57 5.29 -2.12
C PRO A 148 23.64 4.96 -0.93
N PRO A 149 23.77 3.78 -0.31
CA PRO A 149 23.02 3.46 0.91
C PRO A 149 23.37 4.44 2.04
N GLY A 150 22.40 4.75 2.89
CA GLY A 150 22.61 5.61 4.07
C GLY A 150 22.57 7.11 3.81
N VAL A 151 22.23 7.58 2.60
CA VAL A 151 22.10 9.03 2.30
C VAL A 151 20.73 9.63 2.61
N GLY A 152 19.83 8.92 3.30
CA GLY A 152 18.54 9.49 3.71
C GLY A 152 17.43 9.50 2.64
N LYS A 153 17.50 8.66 1.60
CA LYS A 153 16.44 8.55 0.57
C LYS A 153 15.06 8.27 1.16
N THR A 154 14.98 7.29 2.06
CA THR A 154 13.72 6.91 2.73
C THR A 154 13.23 8.00 3.68
N SER A 155 14.14 8.69 4.39
CA SER A 155 13.76 9.80 5.27
C SER A 155 13.28 11.01 4.48
N LEU A 156 13.84 11.29 3.29
CA LEU A 156 13.33 12.33 2.38
C LEU A 156 11.89 12.04 1.96
N GLY A 157 11.58 10.80 1.57
CA GLY A 157 10.20 10.39 1.26
C GLY A 157 9.23 10.63 2.43
N LYS A 158 9.66 10.36 3.68
CA LYS A 158 8.86 10.65 4.88
C LYS A 158 8.64 12.15 5.07
N SER A 159 9.67 12.97 4.89
CA SER A 159 9.57 14.43 5.00
C SER A 159 8.67 15.03 3.94
N ILE A 160 8.69 14.50 2.70
CA ILE A 160 7.75 14.91 1.64
C ILE A 160 6.31 14.56 2.01
N ALA A 161 6.06 13.38 2.58
CA ALA A 161 4.73 12.99 3.03
C ALA A 161 4.22 13.91 4.16
N LYS A 162 5.09 14.23 5.14
CA LYS A 162 4.82 15.16 6.24
C LYS A 162 4.54 16.59 5.73
N ALA A 163 5.35 17.06 4.78
CA ALA A 163 5.19 18.38 4.14
C ALA A 163 3.86 18.48 3.39
N THR A 164 3.49 17.44 2.64
CA THR A 164 2.25 17.41 1.84
C THR A 164 1.00 17.03 2.62
N GLY A 165 1.12 16.56 3.87
CA GLY A 165 -0.01 16.08 4.67
C GLY A 165 -0.61 14.77 4.17
N ARG A 166 0.22 13.91 3.57
CA ARG A 166 -0.15 12.59 3.07
C ARG A 166 0.31 11.50 4.03
N GLU A 167 -0.47 10.42 4.10
CA GLU A 167 -0.05 9.22 4.82
C GLU A 167 1.15 8.59 4.11
N PHE A 168 2.21 8.28 4.86
CA PHE A 168 3.43 7.69 4.32
C PHE A 168 3.32 6.16 4.32
N VAL A 169 3.51 5.54 3.16
CA VAL A 169 3.61 4.08 3.06
C VAL A 169 4.85 3.69 2.29
N ARG A 170 5.63 2.77 2.86
CA ARG A 170 6.83 2.22 2.21
C ARG A 170 6.56 0.81 1.70
N VAL A 171 6.89 0.58 0.44
CA VAL A 171 6.85 -0.72 -0.21
C VAL A 171 8.25 -1.08 -0.70
N SER A 172 8.80 -2.17 -0.17
CA SER A 172 10.10 -2.66 -0.62
C SER A 172 9.95 -3.49 -1.89
N LEU A 173 10.63 -3.09 -2.95
CA LEU A 173 10.71 -3.81 -4.22
C LEU A 173 11.97 -4.68 -4.33
N GLY A 174 12.91 -4.54 -3.39
CA GLY A 174 14.09 -5.39 -3.31
C GLY A 174 13.72 -6.86 -3.17
N GLY A 175 14.20 -7.68 -4.12
CA GLY A 175 13.94 -9.12 -4.15
C GLY A 175 12.59 -9.51 -4.73
N VAL A 176 11.78 -8.57 -5.22
CA VAL A 176 10.56 -8.88 -5.99
C VAL A 176 10.96 -9.50 -7.31
N ARG A 177 10.37 -10.67 -7.61
CA ARG A 177 10.63 -11.43 -8.85
C ARG A 177 9.37 -11.86 -9.59
N ASP A 178 8.22 -11.75 -8.95
CA ASP A 178 6.93 -12.19 -9.49
C ASP A 178 5.96 -11.01 -9.52
N GLU A 179 5.25 -10.88 -10.65
CA GLU A 179 4.16 -9.93 -10.84
C GLU A 179 3.04 -10.10 -9.80
N ALA A 180 2.82 -11.33 -9.32
CA ALA A 180 1.83 -11.61 -8.29
C ALA A 180 2.10 -10.86 -6.98
N GLU A 181 3.34 -10.43 -6.72
CA GLU A 181 3.62 -9.58 -5.56
C GLU A 181 3.05 -8.17 -5.71
N ILE A 182 2.87 -7.68 -6.95
CA ILE A 182 2.32 -6.35 -7.25
C ILE A 182 0.80 -6.42 -7.46
N ARG A 183 0.31 -7.35 -8.30
CA ARG A 183 -1.11 -7.52 -8.68
C ARG A 183 -1.88 -8.55 -7.85
N GLY A 184 -1.23 -9.29 -6.96
CA GLY A 184 -1.87 -10.34 -6.17
C GLY A 184 -2.10 -11.64 -6.93
N HIS A 185 -2.61 -12.63 -6.20
CA HIS A 185 -3.01 -13.91 -6.76
C HIS A 185 -4.49 -13.93 -7.12
N ARG A 186 -4.85 -14.71 -8.14
CA ARG A 186 -6.26 -15.02 -8.43
C ARG A 186 -6.92 -15.65 -7.20
N ARG A 187 -8.20 -15.33 -6.98
CA ARG A 187 -9.01 -15.80 -5.84
C ARG A 187 -9.44 -17.27 -6.03
N THR A 188 -8.48 -18.18 -6.16
CA THR A 188 -8.72 -19.62 -6.39
C THR A 188 -8.48 -20.48 -5.15
N TYR A 189 -7.70 -19.98 -4.17
CA TYR A 189 -7.35 -20.73 -2.96
C TYR A 189 -7.54 -19.88 -1.70
N ILE A 190 -7.71 -20.55 -0.56
CA ILE A 190 -7.87 -19.89 0.76
C ILE A 190 -6.67 -18.97 1.08
N GLY A 191 -5.48 -19.34 0.61
CA GLY A 191 -4.24 -18.55 0.79
C GLY A 191 -4.00 -17.46 -0.25
N SER A 192 -4.92 -17.23 -1.20
CA SER A 192 -4.79 -16.14 -2.17
C SER A 192 -4.85 -14.79 -1.45
N MET A 193 -3.90 -13.91 -1.75
CA MET A 193 -3.80 -12.60 -1.14
C MET A 193 -3.75 -11.51 -2.22
N PRO A 194 -4.28 -10.31 -1.94
CA PRO A 194 -4.08 -9.14 -2.80
C PRO A 194 -2.61 -8.77 -2.92
N GLY A 195 -2.27 -8.02 -3.96
CA GLY A 195 -0.91 -7.53 -4.17
C GLY A 195 -0.45 -6.53 -3.09
N LYS A 196 0.87 -6.32 -3.01
CA LYS A 196 1.49 -5.39 -2.06
C LYS A 196 0.93 -3.98 -2.15
N ILE A 197 0.49 -3.55 -3.33
CA ILE A 197 -0.11 -2.23 -3.55
C ILE A 197 -1.44 -2.12 -2.77
N ILE A 198 -2.36 -3.06 -2.96
CA ILE A 198 -3.65 -3.09 -2.26
C ILE A 198 -3.47 -3.27 -0.76
N GLN A 199 -2.56 -4.15 -0.33
CA GLN A 199 -2.22 -4.31 1.09
C GLN A 199 -1.72 -3.00 1.72
N SER A 200 -0.92 -2.24 0.96
CA SER A 200 -0.38 -0.94 1.38
C SER A 200 -1.45 0.15 1.43
N MET A 201 -2.41 0.13 0.50
CA MET A 201 -3.58 1.02 0.53
C MET A 201 -4.46 0.77 1.76
N ARG A 202 -4.69 -0.49 2.14
CA ARG A 202 -5.37 -0.83 3.40
C ARG A 202 -4.66 -0.24 4.62
N LYS A 203 -3.33 -0.31 4.67
CA LYS A 203 -2.52 0.29 5.75
C LYS A 203 -2.61 1.81 5.77
N ALA A 204 -2.64 2.44 4.59
CA ALA A 204 -2.71 3.89 4.43
C ALA A 204 -4.02 4.51 4.92
N LYS A 205 -5.14 3.75 4.83
CA LYS A 205 -6.50 4.20 5.19
C LYS A 205 -6.99 5.47 4.48
N THR A 206 -6.26 5.94 3.49
CA THR A 206 -6.55 7.13 2.66
C THR A 206 -6.31 6.79 1.19
N SER A 207 -7.01 7.46 0.27
CA SER A 207 -6.95 7.22 -1.17
C SER A 207 -5.95 8.12 -1.91
N ASN A 208 -5.20 8.95 -1.18
CA ASN A 208 -4.14 9.82 -1.69
C ASN A 208 -2.83 9.77 -0.86
N PRO A 209 -2.37 8.59 -0.41
CA PRO A 209 -1.11 8.46 0.32
C PRO A 209 0.10 8.78 -0.56
N LEU A 210 1.25 8.92 0.09
CA LEU A 210 2.56 8.90 -0.56
C LEU A 210 3.14 7.50 -0.47
N PHE A 211 3.36 6.87 -1.62
CA PHE A 211 3.99 5.57 -1.75
C PHE A 211 5.48 5.76 -2.05
N LEU A 212 6.31 5.26 -1.14
CA LEU A 212 7.74 5.13 -1.38
C LEU A 212 8.05 3.71 -1.85
N LEU A 213 8.39 3.58 -3.13
CA LEU A 213 8.86 2.34 -3.75
C LEU A 213 10.38 2.22 -3.56
N ASP A 214 10.78 1.42 -2.58
CA ASP A 214 12.17 1.29 -2.13
C ASP A 214 12.92 0.22 -2.94
N GLU A 215 14.18 0.49 -3.27
CA GLU A 215 15.09 -0.42 -3.99
C GLU A 215 14.58 -0.94 -5.35
N ILE A 216 14.10 -0.04 -6.21
CA ILE A 216 13.60 -0.39 -7.55
C ILE A 216 14.69 -0.99 -8.47
N ASP A 217 15.96 -0.71 -8.21
CA ASP A 217 17.11 -1.27 -8.93
C ASP A 217 17.43 -2.73 -8.54
N LYS A 218 16.80 -3.25 -7.49
CA LYS A 218 16.97 -4.63 -7.02
C LYS A 218 15.81 -5.55 -7.41
N MET A 219 14.96 -5.11 -8.33
CA MET A 219 13.95 -5.96 -8.93
C MET A 219 14.62 -6.91 -9.92
N GLY A 220 14.28 -8.20 -9.82
CA GLY A 220 14.72 -9.21 -10.77
C GLY A 220 13.58 -9.60 -11.69
N ALA A 221 13.90 -9.88 -12.95
CA ALA A 221 12.98 -10.60 -13.82
C ALA A 221 13.27 -12.11 -13.68
N ASP A 222 12.27 -12.90 -13.32
CA ASP A 222 12.32 -14.36 -13.38
C ASP A 222 11.49 -14.86 -14.58
N PHE A 223 11.60 -16.16 -14.90
CA PHE A 223 10.86 -16.80 -16.01
C PHE A 223 9.32 -16.69 -15.90
N ARG A 224 8.78 -16.28 -14.75
CA ARG A 224 7.33 -16.19 -14.46
C ARG A 224 6.67 -14.89 -14.89
N GLY A 225 7.45 -13.89 -15.33
CA GLY A 225 6.94 -12.60 -15.76
C GLY A 225 7.88 -11.46 -15.37
N ASP A 226 7.66 -10.29 -15.96
CA ASP A 226 8.43 -9.09 -15.63
C ASP A 226 7.63 -8.21 -14.65
N PRO A 227 8.02 -8.13 -13.36
CA PRO A 227 7.33 -7.28 -12.39
C PRO A 227 7.37 -5.79 -12.76
N SER A 228 8.28 -5.38 -13.65
CA SER A 228 8.33 -4.02 -14.18
C SER A 228 7.05 -3.65 -14.94
N SER A 229 6.43 -4.61 -15.64
CA SER A 229 5.21 -4.39 -16.42
C SER A 229 4.00 -4.06 -15.52
N ALA A 230 3.87 -4.78 -14.41
CA ALA A 230 2.84 -4.52 -13.41
C ALA A 230 3.05 -3.18 -12.70
N LEU A 231 4.31 -2.82 -12.44
CA LEU A 231 4.63 -1.49 -11.89
C LEU A 231 4.36 -0.37 -12.88
N LEU A 232 4.54 -0.59 -14.19
CA LEU A 232 4.19 0.41 -15.20
C LEU A 232 2.70 0.74 -15.14
N GLU A 233 1.81 -0.25 -15.01
CA GLU A 233 0.37 0.02 -14.87
C GLU A 233 0.05 0.85 -13.62
N VAL A 234 0.73 0.57 -12.50
CA VAL A 234 0.57 1.32 -11.24
C VAL A 234 1.09 2.76 -11.35
N LEU A 235 2.18 2.95 -12.08
CA LEU A 235 2.92 4.20 -12.17
C LEU A 235 2.47 5.09 -13.32
N ASP A 236 1.87 4.53 -14.37
CA ASP A 236 1.40 5.26 -15.54
C ASP A 236 0.14 6.07 -15.23
N PRO A 237 0.17 7.42 -15.33
CA PRO A 237 -1.00 8.27 -15.13
C PRO A 237 -2.20 7.94 -16.04
N GLU A 238 -1.96 7.27 -17.17
CA GLU A 238 -3.03 6.87 -18.10
C GLU A 238 -3.73 5.57 -17.68
N GLN A 239 -3.03 4.68 -16.97
CA GLN A 239 -3.54 3.35 -16.61
C GLN A 239 -3.90 3.23 -15.12
N ASN A 240 -3.26 4.01 -14.25
CA ASN A 240 -3.39 3.87 -12.80
C ASN A 240 -4.80 4.16 -12.26
N SER A 241 -5.68 4.79 -13.03
CA SER A 241 -7.09 5.01 -12.66
C SER A 241 -7.92 3.73 -12.71
N THR A 242 -7.44 2.71 -13.42
CA THR A 242 -8.10 1.41 -13.63
C THR A 242 -7.16 0.26 -13.27
N PHE A 243 -6.34 0.41 -12.22
CA PHE A 243 -5.42 -0.65 -11.80
C PHE A 243 -6.20 -1.89 -11.40
N ASN A 244 -5.91 -3.02 -12.04
CA ASN A 244 -6.63 -4.27 -11.81
C ASN A 244 -5.79 -5.25 -10.98
N ASP A 245 -6.20 -5.51 -9.74
CA ASP A 245 -5.61 -6.54 -8.88
C ASP A 245 -6.33 -7.88 -9.10
N HIS A 246 -5.57 -8.95 -9.30
CA HIS A 246 -6.09 -10.29 -9.60
C HIS A 246 -6.95 -10.89 -8.49
N TYR A 247 -6.79 -10.43 -7.25
CA TYR A 247 -7.60 -10.88 -6.12
C TYR A 247 -8.91 -10.08 -6.03
N LEU A 248 -8.83 -8.75 -6.21
CA LEU A 248 -10.00 -7.87 -6.13
C LEU A 248 -10.92 -8.03 -7.35
N GLU A 249 -10.34 -8.27 -8.51
CA GLU A 249 -11.02 -8.43 -9.80
C GLU A 249 -11.99 -7.26 -10.09
N VAL A 250 -11.63 -6.05 -9.65
CA VAL A 250 -12.29 -4.77 -9.93
C VAL A 250 -11.22 -3.71 -10.07
N ASP A 251 -11.53 -2.69 -10.86
CA ASP A 251 -10.62 -1.58 -11.05
C ASP A 251 -10.53 -0.70 -9.81
N TYR A 252 -9.30 -0.38 -9.41
CA TYR A 252 -9.00 0.47 -8.26
C TYR A 252 -8.24 1.72 -8.70
N ASP A 253 -8.79 2.90 -8.34
CA ASP A 253 -8.24 4.19 -8.76
C ASP A 253 -7.03 4.60 -7.89
N LEU A 254 -5.83 4.54 -8.48
CA LEU A 254 -4.58 4.99 -7.89
C LEU A 254 -4.14 6.39 -8.37
N SER A 255 -4.94 7.09 -9.19
CA SER A 255 -4.57 8.38 -9.80
C SER A 255 -4.25 9.50 -8.80
N ASN A 256 -4.71 9.37 -7.56
CA ASN A 256 -4.48 10.33 -6.48
C ASN A 256 -3.29 9.97 -5.57
N VAL A 257 -2.71 8.78 -5.75
CA VAL A 257 -1.54 8.31 -5.00
C VAL A 257 -0.29 9.00 -5.54
N MET A 258 0.53 9.54 -4.64
CA MET A 258 1.81 10.14 -5.01
C MET A 258 2.89 9.08 -4.91
N PHE A 259 3.50 8.71 -6.03
CA PHE A 259 4.60 7.74 -6.05
C PHE A 259 5.95 8.46 -6.01
N ILE A 260 6.86 7.95 -5.18
CA ILE A 260 8.28 8.29 -5.16
C ILE A 260 9.05 6.98 -5.16
N THR A 261 10.05 6.87 -6.01
CA THR A 261 10.90 5.69 -6.10
C THR A 261 12.28 5.98 -5.54
N THR A 262 12.97 4.95 -5.07
CA THR A 262 14.37 5.08 -4.66
C THR A 262 15.18 3.94 -5.23
N ALA A 263 16.44 4.23 -5.55
CA ALA A 263 17.39 3.26 -6.06
C ALA A 263 18.78 3.48 -5.45
N ASN A 264 19.61 2.44 -5.44
CA ASN A 264 21.02 2.58 -5.09
C ASN A 264 21.88 2.88 -6.32
N THR A 265 21.49 2.31 -7.46
CA THR A 265 22.16 2.45 -8.74
C THR A 265 21.16 2.87 -9.82
N LEU A 266 21.68 3.19 -11.02
CA LEU A 266 20.84 3.49 -12.19
C LEU A 266 20.45 2.23 -12.97
N ASN A 267 20.64 1.03 -12.40
CA ASN A 267 20.26 -0.22 -13.03
C ASN A 267 18.74 -0.45 -12.88
N ILE A 268 17.95 0.44 -13.47
CA ILE A 268 16.49 0.44 -13.45
C ILE A 268 16.01 0.03 -14.85
N PRO A 269 14.94 -0.77 -14.99
CA PRO A 269 14.38 -1.11 -16.30
C PRO A 269 14.09 0.16 -17.12
N GLY A 270 14.55 0.18 -18.38
CA GLY A 270 14.41 1.35 -19.28
C GLY A 270 13.00 1.95 -19.34
N PRO A 271 11.93 1.14 -19.54
CA PRO A 271 10.56 1.64 -19.58
C PRO A 271 10.12 2.39 -18.32
N LEU A 272 10.63 2.00 -17.15
CA LEU A 272 10.37 2.69 -15.89
C LEU A 272 11.21 3.98 -15.78
N MET A 273 12.47 3.91 -16.19
CA MET A 273 13.39 5.05 -16.15
C MET A 273 12.90 6.22 -16.99
N ASP A 274 12.33 5.96 -18.16
CA ASP A 274 11.81 6.99 -19.08
C ASP A 274 10.65 7.81 -18.49
N ARG A 275 9.97 7.27 -17.47
CA ARG A 275 8.85 7.91 -16.76
C ARG A 275 9.29 8.57 -15.45
N MET A 276 10.58 8.55 -15.13
CA MET A 276 11.13 9.03 -13.87
C MET A 276 11.99 10.28 -14.03
N GLU A 277 11.85 11.20 -13.09
CA GLU A 277 12.79 12.30 -12.89
C GLU A 277 13.86 11.86 -11.88
N ILE A 278 15.09 11.70 -12.35
CA ILE A 278 16.19 11.16 -11.56
C ILE A 278 16.87 12.28 -10.78
N ILE A 279 16.75 12.23 -9.46
CA ILE A 279 17.48 13.10 -8.52
C ILE A 279 18.63 12.30 -7.92
N ARG A 280 19.86 12.69 -8.25
CA ARG A 280 21.07 12.06 -7.70
C ARG A 280 21.44 12.69 -6.36
N ILE A 281 21.50 11.87 -5.33
CA ILE A 281 21.94 12.23 -3.98
C ILE A 281 23.37 11.72 -3.80
N ALA A 282 24.30 12.66 -3.64
CA ALA A 282 25.70 12.35 -3.38
C ALA A 282 25.89 11.85 -1.94
N GLY A 283 27.08 11.30 -1.67
CA GLY A 283 27.51 11.04 -0.30
C GLY A 283 27.78 12.33 0.47
N TYR A 284 27.88 12.21 1.79
CA TYR A 284 28.16 13.32 2.69
C TYR A 284 29.66 13.50 2.92
N THR A 285 30.08 14.76 3.02
CA THR A 285 31.40 15.16 3.54
C THR A 285 31.51 14.87 5.03
N GLU A 286 32.73 14.84 5.57
CA GLU A 286 32.95 14.59 7.01
C GLU A 286 32.20 15.61 7.90
N ASN A 287 32.26 16.89 7.53
CA ASN A 287 31.57 17.95 8.27
C ASN A 287 30.04 17.81 8.20
N GLU A 288 29.48 17.44 7.02
CA GLU A 288 28.05 17.16 6.91
C GLU A 288 27.64 15.96 7.77
N LYS A 289 28.46 14.90 7.84
CA LYS A 289 28.19 13.74 8.70
C LYS A 289 28.18 14.11 10.19
N VAL A 290 29.10 14.97 10.63
CA VAL A 290 29.13 15.49 12.01
C VAL A 290 27.84 16.24 12.32
N GLU A 291 27.42 17.14 11.44
CA GLU A 291 26.18 17.92 11.60
C GLU A 291 24.92 17.03 11.59
N ILE A 292 24.86 16.05 10.69
CA ILE A 292 23.77 15.07 10.64
C ILE A 292 23.72 14.24 11.92
N ALA A 293 24.88 13.78 12.41
CA ALA A 293 24.96 13.03 13.65
C ALA A 293 24.48 13.86 14.85
N ARG A 294 24.92 15.11 14.96
CA ARG A 294 24.52 16.04 16.03
C ARG A 294 23.02 16.34 16.01
N LYS A 295 22.46 16.67 14.84
CA LYS A 295 21.07 17.14 14.71
C LYS A 295 20.05 16.00 14.72
N HIS A 296 20.40 14.83 14.21
CA HIS A 296 19.43 13.76 13.95
C HIS A 296 19.81 12.42 14.58
N LEU A 297 21.01 11.91 14.35
CA LEU A 297 21.35 10.54 14.77
C LEU A 297 21.48 10.42 16.30
N ILE A 298 22.21 11.34 16.94
CA ILE A 298 22.42 11.33 18.40
C ILE A 298 21.10 11.50 19.15
N PRO A 299 20.24 12.51 18.86
CA PRO A 299 18.95 12.63 19.55
C PRO A 299 18.06 11.40 19.35
N SER A 300 18.04 10.83 18.13
CA SER A 300 17.30 9.60 17.82
C SER A 300 17.83 8.40 18.61
N ALA A 301 19.15 8.23 18.68
CA ALA A 301 19.79 7.15 19.42
C ALA A 301 19.55 7.25 20.93
N LEU A 302 19.68 8.45 21.52
CA LEU A 302 19.40 8.70 22.94
C LEU A 302 17.94 8.36 23.28
N SER A 303 16.99 8.83 22.47
CA SER A 303 15.57 8.53 22.67
C SER A 303 15.26 7.04 22.57
N LYS A 304 15.89 6.31 21.62
CA LYS A 304 15.73 4.84 21.49
C LYS A 304 16.26 4.07 22.70
N HIS A 305 17.31 4.57 23.35
CA HIS A 305 17.93 3.95 24.53
C HIS A 305 17.37 4.49 25.85
N GLY A 306 16.43 5.44 25.81
CA GLY A 306 15.83 6.04 27.00
C GLY A 306 16.80 6.87 27.84
N LEU A 307 17.84 7.42 27.22
CA LEU A 307 18.86 8.25 27.88
C LEU A 307 18.48 9.72 27.81
N ASP A 308 18.67 10.43 28.92
CA ASP A 308 18.55 11.88 28.96
C ASP A 308 19.77 12.55 28.34
N SER A 309 19.59 13.76 27.79
CA SER A 309 20.66 14.52 27.12
C SER A 309 21.84 14.90 28.02
N LYS A 310 21.70 14.72 29.34
CA LYS A 310 22.75 14.99 30.34
C LYS A 310 23.51 13.74 30.77
N GLU A 311 22.98 12.54 30.51
CA GLU A 311 23.60 11.28 30.94
C GLU A 311 24.73 10.85 30.02
N TRP A 312 24.71 11.31 28.77
CA TRP A 312 25.70 10.96 27.78
C TRP A 312 26.04 12.15 26.88
N SER A 313 27.33 12.29 26.59
CA SER A 313 27.84 13.29 25.64
C SER A 313 29.03 12.74 24.88
N ILE A 314 29.14 13.11 23.62
CA ILE A 314 30.32 12.89 22.77
C ILE A 314 30.90 14.23 22.35
N ASP A 315 32.22 14.36 22.35
CA ASP A 315 32.94 15.51 21.83
C ASP A 315 33.09 15.43 20.30
N ASP A 316 33.30 16.58 19.66
CA ASP A 316 33.41 16.63 18.20
C ASP A 316 34.63 15.87 17.68
N ALA A 317 35.73 15.81 18.47
CA ALA A 317 36.93 15.11 18.08
C ALA A 317 36.72 13.58 18.09
N ALA A 318 36.05 13.03 19.11
CA ALA A 318 35.66 11.62 19.13
C ALA A 318 34.67 11.27 18.02
N LEU A 319 33.67 12.11 17.75
CA LEU A 319 32.72 11.89 16.66
C LEU A 319 33.42 11.89 15.29
N LEU A 320 34.33 12.83 15.07
CA LEU A 320 35.15 12.87 13.84
C LEU A 320 36.08 11.66 13.74
N LEU A 321 36.63 11.19 14.86
CA LEU A 321 37.44 9.97 14.92
C LEU A 321 36.61 8.74 14.52
N MET A 322 35.37 8.62 15.02
CA MET A 322 34.43 7.57 14.61
C MET A 322 34.19 7.59 13.10
N ILE A 323 33.86 8.76 12.55
CA ILE A 323 33.60 8.94 11.12
C ILE A 323 34.83 8.50 10.31
N ARG A 324 36.04 8.89 10.71
CA ARG A 324 37.28 8.63 9.96
C ARG A 324 37.85 7.21 10.11
N ARG A 325 37.75 6.63 11.30
CA ARG A 325 38.46 5.37 11.65
C ARG A 325 37.54 4.17 11.74
N TYR A 326 36.27 4.37 12.08
CA TYR A 326 35.33 3.28 12.35
C TYR A 326 34.24 3.15 11.28
N THR A 327 34.04 4.16 10.44
CA THR A 327 33.10 4.09 9.31
C THR A 327 33.81 4.24 7.97
N ARG A 328 33.39 3.48 6.96
CA ARG A 328 33.83 3.64 5.57
C ARG A 328 32.63 3.51 4.64
N GLU A 329 31.87 4.59 4.55
CA GLU A 329 30.65 4.67 3.73
C GLU A 329 30.44 6.09 3.20
N ALA A 330 29.59 6.24 2.18
CA ALA A 330 29.19 7.54 1.66
C ALA A 330 28.03 8.17 2.45
N GLY A 331 27.18 7.34 3.08
CA GLY A 331 26.08 7.76 3.93
C GLY A 331 26.46 7.81 5.41
N VAL A 332 25.44 7.65 6.26
CA VAL A 332 25.58 7.60 7.73
C VAL A 332 24.94 6.36 8.36
N ARG A 333 24.79 5.27 7.60
CA ARG A 333 24.07 4.06 8.08
C ARG A 333 24.85 3.27 9.11
N ASN A 334 26.17 3.17 8.96
CA ASN A 334 27.06 2.54 9.93
C ASN A 334 27.48 3.52 11.04
N LEU A 335 27.27 4.83 10.82
CA LEU A 335 27.51 5.87 11.82
C LEU A 335 26.38 5.96 12.86
N GLU A 336 25.12 5.73 12.47
CA GLU A 336 23.97 5.60 13.39
C GLU A 336 24.12 4.39 14.32
#